data_AF-A0A2U8FR62-F1
#
_entry.id   AF-A0A2U8FR62-F1
#
_cell.length_a   1.000
_cell.length_b   1.000
_cell.length_c   1.000
_cell.angle_alpha   90.00
_cell.angle_beta   90.00
_cell.angle_gamma   90.00
#
_symmetry.space_group_name_H-M   'P 1'
#
loop_
_entity.id
_entity.type
_entity.pdbx_description
1 polymer ?
#
loop_
_entity_poly.entity_id
_entity_poly.type
_entity_poly.pdbx_seq_one_letter_code
_entity_poly.pdbx_strand_id
1 'polypeptide(L)'
;MAPRNPLVFPSAGLSRRRFVQGLTAGGVLSGLSLPAMKALAQAGQLSRGTAPVLRGNTFDLVIAESPVNFTGQPGVATTINGSLPAPTLRWREGEEVTIRVTNRLREATSIHWHGIILPYQMDGVPGISFPGIAPGATFTYRFKVQQSGSYWYHSHSGFQELTGMYGAIIIDPAGPQTIQADRDHVLLFSDWTDEDPMRVFAKLKAQGNYYNYNQPTAIDFFRDVSRDGLQVSLAKRKMWNEMRMSPTDLADLSAQTLTYLANGVTPAGNWTALFKAGERVRLRMVNGAGNTFYDVRIPGLKLKVVHVDGVDIEPITVDEFRFGPGETIDVIVEPRDDAYTIFAQAMDRTGYARATLAVREGLQAPVPALDPVQWLTMADMMGSMDHGSAEGESMEMTAMAGMPEMTGMAGMDHSAMQGMNHGAMALDHSKHAAAAGSLAIPSTLARHARTEYGASTDMRVDMARTNLDDPGIGLRNNGRRVLTLADLHTPSGPMDSRGPEREVELHLTGNMERYTWSLDGLEFGNSTPVHFRHNERLRVILHNDTMMTHPMHLHGMWSELESPDGKFLARRHTLPVQPAQRISFLVTADALGRWAWHCHLMFHMDAGMFREVVVS
;
A
#
# COMPACT_ATOMS: atom_id res chain seq x y z
N MET A 1 54.47 19.36 25.69
CA MET A 1 53.16 19.40 26.39
C MET A 1 52.08 19.35 25.33
N ALA A 2 51.39 18.22 25.20
CA ALA A 2 50.28 18.00 24.28
C ALA A 2 48.99 17.83 25.10
N PRO A 3 47.84 18.40 24.70
CA PRO A 3 46.56 18.07 25.32
C PRO A 3 45.94 16.83 24.65
N ARG A 4 45.32 16.00 25.48
CA ARG A 4 44.75 14.68 25.18
C ARG A 4 43.37 14.80 24.52
N ASN A 5 43.14 13.99 23.48
CA ASN A 5 41.80 13.70 22.93
C ASN A 5 40.93 12.96 23.95
N PRO A 6 39.62 13.27 24.07
CA PRO A 6 38.68 12.38 24.73
C PRO A 6 38.30 11.21 23.80
N LEU A 7 38.29 10.02 24.39
CA LEU A 7 37.91 8.76 23.78
C LEU A 7 36.41 8.75 23.44
N VAL A 8 36.08 8.53 22.17
CA VAL A 8 34.72 8.19 21.73
C VAL A 8 34.54 6.69 21.90
N PHE A 9 33.63 6.29 22.79
CA PHE A 9 33.19 4.90 22.91
C PHE A 9 32.18 4.59 21.78
N PRO A 10 32.38 3.54 20.97
CA PRO A 10 31.36 3.08 20.05
C PRO A 10 30.20 2.46 20.84
N SER A 11 29.00 2.95 20.61
CA SER A 11 27.76 2.40 21.15
C SER A 11 27.57 0.96 20.67
N ALA A 12 27.42 0.06 21.63
CA ALA A 12 27.05 -1.33 21.41
C ALA A 12 25.58 -1.40 21.00
N GLY A 13 25.29 -2.10 19.90
CA GLY A 13 23.91 -2.33 19.45
C GLY A 13 23.73 -2.65 17.96
N LEU A 14 24.76 -3.12 17.24
CA LEU A 14 24.60 -3.61 15.87
C LEU A 14 24.13 -5.07 15.93
N SER A 15 22.88 -5.32 15.56
CA SER A 15 22.29 -6.67 15.56
C SER A 15 22.97 -7.58 14.52
N ARG A 16 23.01 -8.88 14.82
CA ARG A 16 23.84 -9.93 14.19
C ARG A 16 23.56 -10.24 12.71
N ARG A 17 22.61 -9.59 12.04
CA ARG A 17 22.38 -9.76 10.60
C ARG A 17 23.21 -8.75 9.81
N ARG A 18 24.54 -8.95 9.79
CA ARG A 18 25.32 -8.43 8.66
C ARG A 18 24.81 -9.15 7.42
N PHE A 19 24.15 -8.39 6.55
CA PHE A 19 24.52 -8.20 5.15
C PHE A 19 25.43 -9.32 4.61
N VAL A 20 24.87 -10.50 4.36
CA VAL A 20 25.56 -11.57 3.65
C VAL A 20 25.33 -11.30 2.17
N GLN A 21 26.45 -11.19 1.45
CA GLN A 21 26.51 -11.12 0.00
C GLN A 21 25.71 -12.27 -0.58
N GLY A 22 24.54 -11.98 -1.14
CA GLY A 22 23.87 -12.90 -2.04
C GLY A 22 24.84 -13.14 -3.20
N LEU A 23 25.44 -14.33 -3.24
CA LEU A 23 26.34 -14.76 -4.30
C LEU A 23 25.64 -14.55 -5.65
N THR A 24 26.05 -13.49 -6.33
CA THR A 24 25.82 -13.30 -7.75
C THR A 24 26.55 -14.43 -8.47
N ALA A 25 25.77 -15.31 -9.11
CA ALA A 25 26.19 -16.22 -10.17
C ALA A 25 27.49 -17.05 -9.97
N GLY A 26 27.31 -18.35 -9.66
CA GLY A 26 28.26 -19.42 -10.07
C GLY A 26 29.43 -19.76 -9.12
N GLY A 27 29.43 -21.01 -8.62
CA GLY A 27 30.53 -21.65 -7.87
C GLY A 27 30.38 -21.49 -6.35
N VAL A 28 30.25 -22.53 -5.53
CA VAL A 28 31.14 -23.70 -5.40
C VAL A 28 30.32 -24.95 -5.00
N LEU A 29 30.34 -26.00 -5.83
CA LEU A 29 29.78 -27.32 -5.57
C LEU A 29 30.81 -28.27 -4.90
N SER A 30 31.42 -27.87 -3.79
CA SER A 30 32.31 -28.76 -3.03
C SER A 30 31.63 -29.20 -1.73
N GLY A 31 30.72 -30.17 -1.83
CA GLY A 31 30.09 -30.78 -0.64
C GLY A 31 28.79 -31.53 -0.86
N LEU A 32 28.16 -31.44 -2.03
CA LEU A 32 26.90 -32.14 -2.28
C LEU A 32 27.13 -33.58 -2.77
N SER A 33 26.38 -34.52 -2.22
CA SER A 33 26.35 -35.89 -2.73
C SER A 33 25.73 -35.94 -4.14
N LEU A 34 26.13 -36.92 -4.95
CA LEU A 34 25.63 -37.12 -6.33
C LEU A 34 24.08 -37.10 -6.46
N PRO A 35 23.28 -37.60 -5.49
CA PRO A 35 21.82 -37.45 -5.51
C PRO A 35 21.35 -36.00 -5.34
N ALA A 36 22.01 -35.21 -4.47
CA ALA A 36 21.69 -33.80 -4.26
C ALA A 36 22.05 -32.95 -5.48
N MET A 37 23.14 -33.28 -6.19
CA MET A 37 23.47 -32.65 -7.47
C MET A 37 22.44 -33.00 -8.56
N LYS A 38 21.90 -34.23 -8.59
CA LYS A 38 20.83 -34.61 -9.52
C LYS A 38 19.50 -33.93 -9.21
N ALA A 39 19.15 -33.75 -7.94
CA ALA A 39 17.96 -32.99 -7.52
C ALA A 39 18.08 -31.50 -7.88
N LEU A 40 19.28 -30.91 -7.73
CA LEU A 40 19.58 -29.54 -8.16
C LEU A 40 19.60 -29.37 -9.68
N ALA A 41 19.93 -30.44 -10.43
CA ALA A 41 19.89 -30.47 -11.89
C ALA A 41 18.49 -30.76 -12.46
N GLN A 42 17.58 -31.33 -11.66
CA GLN A 42 16.15 -31.53 -12.01
C GLN A 42 15.26 -30.38 -11.55
N ALA A 43 15.69 -29.60 -10.55
CA ALA A 43 15.17 -28.25 -10.33
C ALA A 43 15.62 -27.41 -11.53
N GLY A 44 14.69 -27.00 -12.39
CA GLY A 44 15.00 -26.04 -13.45
C GLY A 44 15.76 -24.85 -12.86
N GLN A 45 16.74 -24.31 -13.59
CA GLN A 45 17.46 -23.12 -13.15
C GLN A 45 16.45 -22.01 -12.83
N LEU A 46 16.34 -21.64 -11.55
CA LEU A 46 15.52 -20.52 -11.13
C LEU A 46 16.04 -19.26 -11.82
N SER A 47 15.21 -18.64 -12.66
CA SER A 47 15.55 -17.36 -13.28
C SER A 47 15.27 -16.22 -12.29
N ARG A 48 16.28 -15.38 -12.05
CA ARG A 48 16.18 -14.14 -11.25
C ARG A 48 16.86 -12.99 -11.99
N GLY A 49 16.43 -11.76 -11.75
CA GLY A 49 17.07 -10.57 -12.32
C GLY A 49 16.78 -10.32 -13.80
N THR A 50 15.91 -11.09 -14.45
CA THR A 50 15.11 -10.67 -15.62
C THR A 50 14.03 -11.71 -15.80
N ALA A 51 12.78 -11.36 -15.48
CA ALA A 51 11.66 -12.26 -15.69
C ALA A 51 11.54 -12.56 -17.20
N PRO A 52 11.37 -13.83 -17.61
CA PRO A 52 11.09 -14.15 -19.01
C PRO A 52 9.84 -13.40 -19.50
N VAL A 53 9.85 -12.91 -20.73
CA VAL A 53 8.67 -12.28 -21.34
C VAL A 53 7.96 -13.28 -22.22
N LEU A 54 6.75 -13.68 -21.85
CA LEU A 54 5.89 -14.54 -22.67
C LEU A 54 4.97 -13.67 -23.53
N ARG A 55 4.91 -13.95 -24.83
CA ARG A 55 4.09 -13.22 -25.81
C ARG A 55 3.11 -14.16 -26.50
N GLY A 56 1.99 -13.60 -26.94
CA GLY A 56 0.93 -14.31 -27.63
C GLY A 56 -0.36 -14.28 -26.84
N ASN A 57 -1.27 -15.20 -27.15
CA ASN A 57 -2.59 -15.27 -26.54
C ASN A 57 -2.87 -16.62 -25.88
N THR A 58 -1.92 -17.55 -25.89
CA THR A 58 -2.03 -18.86 -25.23
C THR A 58 -0.81 -19.07 -24.35
N PHE A 59 -1.03 -19.36 -23.08
CA PHE A 59 0.02 -19.49 -22.08
C PHE A 59 -0.19 -20.76 -21.25
N ASP A 60 0.90 -21.44 -20.95
CA ASP A 60 0.93 -22.54 -19.99
C ASP A 60 1.83 -22.11 -18.82
N LEU A 61 1.22 -21.99 -17.64
CA LEU A 61 1.84 -21.55 -16.41
C LEU A 61 1.86 -22.72 -15.42
N VAL A 62 3.03 -23.04 -14.89
CA VAL A 62 3.23 -24.11 -13.92
C VAL A 62 3.64 -23.49 -12.60
N ILE A 63 2.77 -23.63 -11.59
CA ILE A 63 3.05 -23.22 -10.23
C ILE A 63 3.80 -24.35 -9.53
N ALA A 64 4.96 -24.05 -8.94
CA ALA A 64 5.78 -25.01 -8.20
C ALA A 64 6.68 -24.33 -7.15
N GLU A 65 7.11 -25.11 -6.16
CA GLU A 65 8.15 -24.73 -5.20
C GLU A 65 9.53 -24.69 -5.88
N SER A 66 10.31 -23.65 -5.59
CA SER A 66 11.70 -23.49 -6.05
C SER A 66 12.60 -23.07 -4.89
N PRO A 67 13.83 -23.62 -4.78
CA PRO A 67 14.77 -23.22 -3.74
C PRO A 67 15.28 -21.79 -3.97
N VAL A 68 15.37 -20.99 -2.91
CA VAL A 68 15.90 -19.62 -2.91
C VAL A 68 16.87 -19.39 -1.77
N ASN A 69 17.69 -18.36 -1.90
CA ASN A 69 18.55 -17.88 -0.83
C ASN A 69 18.82 -16.38 -1.04
N PHE A 70 18.13 -15.53 -0.27
CA PHE A 70 18.28 -14.07 -0.32
C PHE A 70 19.15 -13.53 0.82
N THR A 71 19.09 -14.17 1.99
CA THR A 71 19.66 -13.66 3.24
C THR A 71 20.87 -14.47 3.74
N GLY A 72 21.28 -15.48 2.98
CA GLY A 72 22.22 -16.52 3.42
C GLY A 72 21.52 -17.75 3.99
N GLN A 73 20.21 -17.69 4.27
CA GLN A 73 19.41 -18.84 4.70
C GLN A 73 18.69 -19.48 3.50
N PRO A 74 18.83 -20.81 3.28
CA PRO A 74 18.03 -21.51 2.30
C PRO A 74 16.53 -21.40 2.63
N GLY A 75 15.72 -21.04 1.63
CA GLY A 75 14.26 -20.97 1.71
C GLY A 75 13.61 -21.62 0.49
N VAL A 76 12.29 -21.68 0.49
CA VAL A 76 11.48 -22.21 -0.61
C VAL A 76 10.53 -21.12 -1.07
N ALA A 77 10.63 -20.71 -2.33
CA ALA A 77 9.72 -19.77 -2.96
C ALA A 77 8.65 -20.52 -3.76
N THR A 78 7.46 -19.95 -3.80
CA THR A 78 6.40 -20.36 -4.70
C THR A 78 6.57 -19.60 -6.01
N THR A 79 6.81 -20.32 -7.11
CA THR A 79 7.20 -19.75 -8.40
C THR A 79 6.27 -20.18 -9.51
N ILE A 80 6.20 -19.38 -10.57
CA ILE A 80 5.54 -19.74 -11.82
C ILE A 80 6.61 -19.92 -12.89
N ASN A 81 6.60 -21.06 -13.56
CA ASN A 81 7.59 -21.45 -14.57
C ASN A 81 9.05 -21.33 -14.08
N GLY A 82 9.29 -21.57 -12.79
CA GLY A 82 10.64 -21.52 -12.19
C GLY A 82 11.30 -20.15 -12.28
N SER A 83 10.52 -19.06 -12.20
CA SER A 83 11.02 -17.68 -12.23
C SER A 83 10.52 -16.90 -11.02
N LEU A 84 11.37 -16.02 -10.49
CA LEU A 84 11.01 -15.03 -9.48
C LEU A 84 11.59 -13.65 -9.87
N PRO A 85 10.75 -12.65 -10.21
CA PRO A 85 9.30 -12.72 -10.34
C PRO A 85 8.88 -13.72 -11.41
N ALA A 86 7.61 -14.12 -11.40
CA ALA A 86 7.02 -14.92 -12.47
C ALA A 86 7.16 -14.23 -13.84
N PRO A 87 7.07 -14.97 -14.96
CA PRO A 87 7.25 -14.41 -16.29
C PRO A 87 6.35 -13.19 -16.53
N THR A 88 6.87 -12.15 -17.17
CA THR A 88 6.04 -11.05 -17.65
C THR A 88 5.15 -11.56 -18.77
N LEU A 89 3.84 -11.47 -18.60
CA LEU A 89 2.87 -11.80 -19.64
C LEU A 89 2.64 -10.56 -20.48
N ARG A 90 2.90 -10.64 -21.78
CA ARG A 90 2.64 -9.53 -22.70
C ARG A 90 1.50 -9.86 -23.64
N TRP A 91 0.38 -9.17 -23.43
CA TRP A 91 -0.87 -9.34 -24.16
C TRP A 91 -1.10 -8.19 -25.13
N ARG A 92 -2.13 -8.32 -25.95
CA ARG A 92 -2.64 -7.25 -26.81
C ARG A 92 -4.12 -7.01 -26.51
N GLU A 93 -4.48 -5.75 -26.36
CA GLU A 93 -5.88 -5.33 -26.21
C GLU A 93 -6.74 -5.85 -27.37
N GLY A 94 -7.93 -6.35 -27.04
CA GLY A 94 -8.90 -6.89 -27.99
C GLY A 94 -8.76 -8.38 -28.28
N GLU A 95 -7.61 -9.00 -27.96
CA GLU A 95 -7.42 -10.44 -28.12
C GLU A 95 -8.09 -11.24 -27.00
N GLU A 96 -8.48 -12.50 -27.29
CA GLU A 96 -8.87 -13.47 -26.27
C GLU A 96 -7.62 -14.22 -25.80
N VAL A 97 -7.35 -14.17 -24.49
CA VAL A 97 -6.26 -14.93 -23.87
C VAL A 97 -6.77 -16.26 -23.33
N THR A 98 -5.97 -17.31 -23.48
CA THR A 98 -6.18 -18.63 -22.89
C THR A 98 -4.97 -18.98 -22.03
N ILE A 99 -5.16 -19.13 -20.72
CA ILE A 99 -4.07 -19.34 -19.78
C ILE A 99 -4.34 -20.62 -18.99
N ARG A 100 -3.53 -21.65 -19.21
CA ARG A 100 -3.62 -22.93 -18.48
C ARG A 100 -2.68 -22.90 -17.30
N VAL A 101 -3.23 -22.91 -16.10
CA VAL A 101 -2.47 -22.85 -14.85
C VAL A 101 -2.49 -24.21 -14.21
N THR A 102 -1.32 -24.84 -14.11
CA THR A 102 -1.14 -26.16 -13.50
C THR A 102 -0.53 -26.02 -12.11
N ASN A 103 -1.21 -26.55 -11.11
CA ASN A 103 -0.75 -26.53 -9.73
C ASN A 103 0.11 -27.77 -9.42
N ARG A 104 1.40 -27.58 -9.11
CA ARG A 104 2.29 -28.64 -8.61
C ARG A 104 2.63 -28.52 -7.12
N LEU A 105 1.96 -27.62 -6.39
CA LEU A 105 2.04 -27.53 -4.94
C LEU A 105 1.29 -28.68 -4.28
N ARG A 106 1.47 -28.82 -2.96
CA ARG A 106 0.76 -29.79 -2.12
C ARG A 106 -0.59 -29.26 -1.61
N GLU A 107 -0.86 -27.99 -1.83
CA GLU A 107 -2.05 -27.26 -1.39
C GLU A 107 -2.77 -26.61 -2.57
N ALA A 108 -4.00 -26.14 -2.36
CA ALA A 108 -4.73 -25.40 -3.38
C ALA A 108 -4.04 -24.07 -3.69
N THR A 109 -4.24 -23.57 -4.92
CA THR A 109 -3.69 -22.30 -5.36
C THR A 109 -4.67 -21.57 -6.29
N SER A 110 -4.38 -20.32 -6.61
CA SER A 110 -5.13 -19.53 -7.56
C SER A 110 -4.23 -18.47 -8.20
N ILE A 111 -4.70 -17.83 -9.27
CA ILE A 111 -4.07 -16.63 -9.81
C ILE A 111 -5.16 -15.59 -10.00
N HIS A 112 -4.98 -14.44 -9.34
CA HIS A 112 -5.75 -13.24 -9.62
C HIS A 112 -5.02 -12.35 -10.65
N TRP A 113 -5.79 -11.79 -11.58
CA TRP A 113 -5.31 -10.89 -12.63
C TRP A 113 -5.56 -9.44 -12.21
N HIS A 114 -4.68 -8.91 -11.37
CA HIS A 114 -4.88 -7.64 -10.66
C HIS A 114 -5.16 -6.47 -11.60
N GLY A 115 -6.32 -5.86 -11.41
CA GLY A 115 -6.79 -4.71 -12.18
C GLY A 115 -7.42 -5.05 -13.54
N ILE A 116 -7.53 -6.32 -13.93
CA ILE A 116 -8.10 -6.73 -15.22
C ILE A 116 -9.63 -6.84 -15.14
N ILE A 117 -10.33 -6.23 -16.10
CA ILE A 117 -11.78 -6.37 -16.26
C ILE A 117 -12.10 -7.62 -17.09
N LEU A 118 -12.69 -8.61 -16.43
CA LEU A 118 -12.93 -9.97 -16.95
C LEU A 118 -14.26 -10.54 -16.41
N PRO A 119 -14.76 -11.69 -16.90
CA PRO A 119 -15.89 -12.38 -16.27
C PRO A 119 -15.51 -12.91 -14.88
N TYR A 120 -16.36 -12.75 -13.88
CA TYR A 120 -16.01 -13.03 -12.48
C TYR A 120 -15.46 -14.45 -12.24
N GLN A 121 -15.90 -15.47 -12.97
CA GLN A 121 -15.38 -16.85 -12.83
C GLN A 121 -13.90 -16.99 -13.20
N MET A 122 -13.34 -16.01 -13.90
CA MET A 122 -11.92 -15.95 -14.30
C MET A 122 -11.09 -15.06 -13.38
N ASP A 123 -11.69 -14.51 -12.32
CA ASP A 123 -11.06 -13.54 -11.41
C ASP A 123 -10.03 -14.18 -10.47
N GLY A 124 -10.20 -15.46 -10.11
CA GLY A 124 -9.16 -16.23 -9.42
C GLY A 124 -9.16 -16.13 -7.90
N VAL A 125 -10.30 -15.82 -7.27
CA VAL A 125 -10.49 -15.75 -5.81
C VAL A 125 -11.26 -16.98 -5.30
N PRO A 126 -10.58 -17.95 -4.64
CA PRO A 126 -11.23 -19.13 -4.10
C PRO A 126 -12.39 -18.80 -3.14
N GLY A 127 -13.52 -19.49 -3.27
CA GLY A 127 -14.71 -19.29 -2.44
C GLY A 127 -15.62 -18.13 -2.88
N ILE A 128 -15.12 -17.23 -3.74
CA ILE A 128 -15.91 -16.11 -4.30
C ILE A 128 -16.21 -16.35 -5.77
N SER A 129 -15.18 -16.34 -6.61
CA SER A 129 -15.31 -16.46 -8.07
C SER A 129 -15.27 -17.89 -8.57
N PHE A 130 -14.55 -18.77 -7.86
CA PHE A 130 -14.37 -20.18 -8.23
C PHE A 130 -13.84 -21.00 -7.01
N PRO A 131 -13.67 -22.34 -7.09
CA PRO A 131 -13.27 -23.15 -5.94
C PRO A 131 -11.74 -23.20 -5.67
N GLY A 132 -10.89 -22.59 -6.49
CA GLY A 132 -9.44 -22.77 -6.43
C GLY A 132 -8.93 -23.92 -7.32
N ILE A 133 -7.61 -23.96 -7.54
CA ILE A 133 -6.93 -24.99 -8.34
C ILE A 133 -6.33 -26.03 -7.38
N ALA A 134 -6.92 -27.23 -7.36
CA ALA A 134 -6.46 -28.31 -6.48
C ALA A 134 -5.02 -28.79 -6.84
N PRO A 135 -4.28 -29.41 -5.88
CA PRO A 135 -3.00 -30.05 -6.16
C PRO A 135 -3.06 -31.00 -7.36
N GLY A 136 -2.12 -30.85 -8.30
CA GLY A 136 -2.03 -31.67 -9.51
C GLY A 136 -3.06 -31.32 -10.60
N ALA A 137 -3.99 -30.41 -10.35
CA ALA A 137 -5.00 -30.00 -11.32
C ALA A 137 -4.50 -28.85 -12.22
N THR A 138 -5.20 -28.68 -13.34
CA THR A 138 -5.03 -27.54 -14.24
C THR A 138 -6.37 -26.81 -14.37
N PHE A 139 -6.37 -25.49 -14.20
CA PHE A 139 -7.49 -24.62 -14.51
C PHE A 139 -7.17 -23.78 -15.75
N THR A 140 -8.14 -23.56 -16.63
CA THR A 140 -7.98 -22.74 -17.83
C THR A 140 -8.75 -21.45 -17.68
N TYR A 141 -8.02 -20.35 -17.53
CA TYR A 141 -8.59 -19.00 -17.64
C TYR A 141 -8.77 -18.66 -19.12
N ARG A 142 -9.94 -18.11 -19.47
CA ARG A 142 -10.23 -17.63 -20.83
C ARG A 142 -11.10 -16.38 -20.76
N PHE A 143 -10.60 -15.28 -21.30
CA PHE A 143 -11.34 -14.02 -21.36
C PHE A 143 -10.77 -13.10 -22.44
N LYS A 144 -11.60 -12.14 -22.87
CA LYS A 144 -11.19 -11.07 -23.79
C LYS A 144 -10.49 -9.96 -23.02
N VAL A 145 -9.36 -9.49 -23.53
CA VAL A 145 -8.63 -8.36 -22.97
C VAL A 145 -9.27 -7.05 -23.45
N GLN A 146 -9.73 -6.22 -22.52
CA GLN A 146 -10.55 -5.03 -22.82
C GLN A 146 -9.85 -3.70 -22.55
N GLN A 147 -8.60 -3.75 -22.10
CA GLN A 147 -7.83 -2.60 -21.64
C GLN A 147 -6.37 -2.73 -22.08
N SER A 148 -5.59 -1.67 -21.92
CA SER A 148 -4.15 -1.65 -22.19
C SER A 148 -3.41 -1.02 -21.00
N GLY A 149 -2.11 -1.24 -20.86
CA GLY A 149 -1.33 -0.66 -19.75
C GLY A 149 -0.44 -1.65 -18.99
N SER A 150 0.04 -1.21 -17.83
CA SER A 150 0.87 -2.00 -16.89
C SER A 150 0.02 -2.54 -15.73
N TYR A 151 -0.09 -3.86 -15.64
CA TYR A 151 -0.81 -4.61 -14.61
C TYR A 151 0.07 -5.72 -14.05
N TRP A 152 -0.49 -6.59 -13.23
CA TRP A 152 0.24 -7.69 -12.62
C TRP A 152 -0.71 -8.82 -12.22
N TYR A 153 -0.15 -9.96 -11.82
CA TYR A 153 -0.90 -11.12 -11.35
C TYR A 153 -0.19 -11.72 -10.15
N HIS A 154 -0.97 -12.29 -9.25
CA HIS A 154 -0.46 -12.87 -8.00
C HIS A 154 -1.38 -13.99 -7.50
N SER A 155 -0.90 -14.76 -6.50
CA SER A 155 -1.77 -15.72 -5.84
C SER A 155 -2.83 -15.03 -4.99
N HIS A 156 -4.05 -15.54 -5.02
CA HIS A 156 -5.12 -15.16 -4.09
C HIS A 156 -5.44 -16.33 -3.13
N SER A 157 -4.42 -17.12 -2.78
CA SER A 157 -4.53 -18.30 -1.92
C SER A 157 -3.49 -18.24 -0.79
N GLY A 158 -3.97 -18.02 0.44
CA GLY A 158 -3.11 -17.90 1.63
C GLY A 158 -2.00 -16.87 1.44
N PHE A 159 -0.82 -17.16 1.98
CA PHE A 159 0.37 -16.29 1.87
C PHE A 159 1.27 -16.61 0.67
N GLN A 160 0.74 -17.27 -0.38
CA GLN A 160 1.55 -17.69 -1.53
C GLN A 160 2.18 -16.51 -2.28
N GLU A 161 1.55 -15.34 -2.28
CA GLU A 161 2.14 -14.10 -2.80
C GLU A 161 3.42 -13.73 -2.04
N LEU A 162 3.42 -13.76 -0.71
CA LEU A 162 4.59 -13.42 0.13
C LEU A 162 5.76 -14.38 -0.11
N THR A 163 5.42 -15.62 -0.48
CA THR A 163 6.41 -16.65 -0.81
C THR A 163 6.89 -16.58 -2.25
N GLY A 164 6.48 -15.60 -3.06
CA GLY A 164 7.04 -15.33 -4.38
C GLY A 164 6.08 -15.46 -5.57
N MET A 165 4.80 -15.75 -5.37
CA MET A 165 3.87 -15.93 -6.49
C MET A 165 3.30 -14.60 -6.98
N TYR A 166 4.09 -13.87 -7.77
CA TYR A 166 3.69 -12.62 -8.42
C TYR A 166 4.45 -12.41 -9.75
N GLY A 167 3.82 -11.74 -10.72
CA GLY A 167 4.43 -11.41 -12.01
C GLY A 167 3.74 -10.23 -12.69
N ALA A 168 4.42 -9.60 -13.65
CA ALA A 168 3.88 -8.44 -14.36
C ALA A 168 3.04 -8.84 -15.59
N ILE A 169 2.07 -7.99 -15.94
CA ILE A 169 1.30 -8.06 -17.19
C ILE A 169 1.50 -6.74 -17.92
N ILE A 170 1.95 -6.79 -19.17
CA ILE A 170 2.01 -5.62 -20.05
C ILE A 170 1.02 -5.83 -21.18
N ILE A 171 0.07 -4.91 -21.33
CA ILE A 171 -0.93 -5.00 -22.39
C ILE A 171 -0.70 -3.90 -23.41
N ASP A 172 -0.31 -4.30 -24.61
CA ASP A 172 -0.12 -3.39 -25.74
C ASP A 172 -1.51 -2.91 -26.24
N PRO A 173 -1.70 -1.60 -26.51
CA PRO A 173 -2.97 -1.09 -27.01
C PRO A 173 -3.28 -1.63 -28.40
N ALA A 174 -4.56 -1.69 -28.75
CA ALA A 174 -5.00 -2.08 -30.09
C ALA A 174 -4.58 -1.02 -31.13
N GLY A 175 -4.64 0.25 -30.73
CA GLY A 175 -4.25 1.43 -31.52
C GLY A 175 -2.80 1.87 -31.30
N PRO A 176 -2.45 3.10 -31.74
CA PRO A 176 -1.11 3.66 -31.52
C PRO A 176 -0.84 3.88 -30.02
N GLN A 177 0.42 3.72 -29.63
CA GLN A 177 0.83 3.99 -28.26
C GLN A 177 0.80 5.48 -27.96
N THR A 178 0.07 5.88 -26.91
CA THR A 178 -0.05 7.27 -26.45
C THR A 178 1.24 7.77 -25.82
N ILE A 179 1.93 6.90 -25.08
CA ILE A 179 3.18 7.19 -24.38
C ILE A 179 4.36 6.73 -25.24
N GLN A 180 5.24 7.68 -25.60
CA GLN A 180 6.42 7.45 -26.42
C GLN A 180 7.68 7.31 -25.54
N ALA A 181 8.35 6.17 -25.65
CA ALA A 181 9.63 5.89 -24.99
C ALA A 181 10.56 5.11 -25.95
N ASP A 182 11.87 5.30 -25.78
CA ASP A 182 12.88 4.62 -26.60
C ASP A 182 13.20 3.23 -26.03
N ARG A 183 12.92 3.02 -24.74
CA ARG A 183 13.11 1.77 -24.02
C ARG A 183 12.12 1.61 -22.88
N ASP A 184 11.65 0.37 -22.69
CA ASP A 184 10.82 -0.03 -21.56
C ASP A 184 11.58 -0.99 -20.66
N HIS A 185 11.52 -0.75 -19.34
CA HIS A 185 11.95 -1.69 -18.31
C HIS A 185 10.81 -1.95 -17.34
N VAL A 186 10.56 -3.23 -17.03
CA VAL A 186 9.63 -3.62 -15.96
C VAL A 186 10.40 -3.73 -14.66
N LEU A 187 9.93 -3.05 -13.62
CA LEU A 187 10.47 -3.13 -12.27
C LEU A 187 9.38 -3.58 -11.31
N LEU A 188 9.47 -4.82 -10.84
CA LEU A 188 8.57 -5.36 -9.84
C LEU A 188 9.28 -5.34 -8.48
N PHE A 189 8.73 -4.56 -7.56
CA PHE A 189 9.16 -4.51 -6.16
C PHE A 189 8.36 -5.52 -5.35
N SER A 190 9.03 -6.20 -4.42
CA SER A 190 8.43 -7.21 -3.55
C SER A 190 9.19 -7.30 -2.23
N ASP A 191 8.61 -7.94 -1.24
CA ASP A 191 9.24 -8.26 0.04
C ASP A 191 9.30 -9.77 0.27
N TRP A 192 10.35 -10.19 0.97
CA TRP A 192 10.61 -11.60 1.29
C TRP A 192 10.82 -11.76 2.78
N THR A 193 10.26 -12.80 3.37
CA THR A 193 10.60 -13.23 4.73
C THR A 193 11.18 -14.63 4.73
N ASP A 194 12.22 -14.85 5.55
CA ASP A 194 12.73 -16.20 5.82
C ASP A 194 11.87 -16.95 6.85
N GLU A 195 10.95 -16.25 7.53
CA GLU A 195 10.01 -16.86 8.45
C GLU A 195 8.81 -17.44 7.69
N ASP A 196 8.24 -18.51 8.22
CA ASP A 196 6.94 -18.98 7.74
C ASP A 196 5.88 -17.86 7.91
N PRO A 197 5.15 -17.46 6.85
CA PRO A 197 4.19 -16.36 6.93
C PRO A 197 3.08 -16.56 7.97
N MET A 198 2.59 -17.80 8.16
CA MET A 198 1.59 -18.10 9.19
C MET A 198 2.17 -17.90 10.59
N ARG A 199 3.46 -18.17 10.79
CA ARG A 199 4.15 -17.88 12.06
C ARG A 199 4.33 -16.38 12.29
N VAL A 200 4.61 -15.62 11.25
CA VAL A 200 4.64 -14.14 11.31
C VAL A 200 3.27 -13.63 11.73
N PHE A 201 2.21 -14.10 11.07
CA PHE A 201 0.84 -13.73 11.38
C PHE A 201 0.45 -14.10 12.83
N ALA A 202 0.78 -15.31 13.29
CA ALA A 202 0.50 -15.73 14.65
C ALA A 202 1.19 -14.86 15.71
N LYS A 203 2.40 -14.35 15.45
CA LYS A 203 3.10 -13.40 16.34
C LYS A 203 2.39 -12.05 16.37
N LEU A 204 1.97 -11.55 15.22
CA LEU A 204 1.21 -10.30 15.13
C LEU A 204 -0.13 -10.43 15.87
N LYS A 205 -0.87 -11.52 15.69
CA LYS A 205 -2.10 -11.82 16.47
C LYS A 205 -1.87 -11.90 17.98
N ALA A 206 -0.70 -12.36 18.42
CA ALA A 206 -0.36 -12.43 19.84
C ALA A 206 0.12 -11.09 20.41
N GLN A 207 0.80 -10.28 19.59
CA GLN A 207 1.35 -8.98 19.95
C GLN A 207 1.49 -8.13 18.68
N GLY A 208 0.55 -7.22 18.42
CA GLY A 208 0.51 -6.51 17.12
C GLY A 208 1.74 -5.65 16.83
N ASN A 209 2.43 -5.14 17.86
CA ASN A 209 3.66 -4.37 17.69
C ASN A 209 4.95 -5.22 17.73
N TYR A 210 4.87 -6.55 17.58
CA TYR A 210 6.01 -7.47 17.75
C TYR A 210 7.21 -7.10 16.86
N TYR A 211 6.95 -6.64 15.63
CA TYR A 211 7.99 -6.28 14.66
C TYR A 211 8.27 -4.77 14.57
N ASN A 212 7.67 -3.98 15.46
CA ASN A 212 7.94 -2.55 15.58
C ASN A 212 9.12 -2.30 16.53
N TYR A 213 10.28 -2.02 15.95
CA TYR A 213 11.52 -1.72 16.66
C TYR A 213 11.80 -0.23 16.82
N ASN A 214 11.00 0.64 16.19
CA ASN A 214 11.17 2.09 16.25
C ASN A 214 10.42 2.68 17.46
N GLN A 215 10.59 2.08 18.64
CA GLN A 215 9.85 2.50 19.83
C GLN A 215 10.53 3.69 20.55
N PRO A 216 9.74 4.60 21.16
CA PRO A 216 10.30 5.74 21.88
C PRO A 216 11.24 5.31 23.01
N THR A 217 12.45 5.87 23.05
CA THR A 217 13.45 5.56 24.08
C THR A 217 13.50 6.62 25.18
N ALA A 218 14.17 6.31 26.31
CA ALA A 218 14.42 7.29 27.36
C ALA A 218 15.24 8.48 26.87
N ILE A 219 16.17 8.27 25.92
CA ILE A 219 16.96 9.34 25.30
C ILE A 219 16.06 10.27 24.48
N ASP A 220 15.12 9.71 23.73
CA ASP A 220 14.16 10.50 22.96
C ASP A 220 13.25 11.31 23.87
N PHE A 221 12.84 10.76 25.02
CA PHE A 221 12.07 11.50 26.02
C PHE A 221 12.85 12.72 26.55
N PHE A 222 14.12 12.58 26.91
CA PHE A 222 14.92 13.74 27.36
C PHE A 222 15.11 14.76 26.24
N ARG A 223 15.23 14.32 24.98
CA ARG A 223 15.27 15.21 23.82
C ARG A 223 13.96 15.97 23.66
N ASP A 224 12.82 15.29 23.75
CA ASP A 224 11.49 15.91 23.71
C ASP A 224 11.31 16.91 24.85
N VAL A 225 11.70 16.58 26.08
CA VAL A 225 11.66 17.49 27.24
C VAL A 225 12.53 18.73 27.00
N SER A 226 13.70 18.57 26.37
CA SER A 226 14.58 19.70 26.04
C SER A 226 14.03 20.61 24.95
N ARG A 227 13.23 20.05 24.01
CA ARG A 227 12.64 20.78 22.88
C ARG A 227 11.31 21.44 23.24
N ASP A 228 10.43 20.69 23.88
CA ASP A 228 9.00 21.03 24.06
C ASP A 228 8.63 21.29 25.53
N GLY A 229 9.56 21.04 26.46
CA GLY A 229 9.31 21.14 27.90
C GLY A 229 8.70 19.88 28.52
N LEU A 230 8.88 19.74 29.85
CA LEU A 230 8.49 18.54 30.59
C LEU A 230 6.99 18.27 30.57
N GLN A 231 6.17 19.31 30.78
CA GLN A 231 4.72 19.17 30.87
C GLN A 231 4.11 18.69 29.55
N VAL A 232 4.53 19.26 28.41
CA VAL A 232 4.05 18.88 27.07
C VAL A 232 4.47 17.45 26.73
N SER A 233 5.73 17.11 26.99
CA SER A 233 6.27 15.77 26.71
C SER A 233 5.56 14.68 27.53
N LEU A 234 5.28 14.94 28.81
CA LEU A 234 4.52 14.03 29.67
C LEU A 234 3.06 13.90 29.22
N ALA A 235 2.40 15.00 28.86
CA ALA A 235 1.03 14.97 28.34
C ALA A 235 0.93 14.15 27.05
N LYS A 236 1.86 14.37 26.11
CA LYS A 236 1.97 13.59 24.87
C LYS A 236 2.16 12.10 25.17
N ARG A 237 3.08 11.74 26.08
CA ARG A 237 3.33 10.33 26.42
C ARG A 237 2.14 9.68 27.11
N LYS A 238 1.47 10.39 28.02
CA LYS A 238 0.25 9.92 28.68
C LYS A 238 -0.85 9.62 27.66
N MET A 239 -1.08 10.54 26.73
CA MET A 239 -2.07 10.39 25.67
C MET A 239 -1.82 9.15 24.79
N TRP A 240 -0.60 8.97 24.27
CA TRP A 240 -0.27 7.76 23.48
C TRP A 240 -0.42 6.46 24.28
N ASN A 241 -0.08 6.47 25.58
CA ASN A 241 -0.25 5.31 26.44
C ASN A 241 -1.74 5.01 26.72
N GLU A 242 -2.58 6.03 26.91
CA GLU A 242 -4.03 5.88 27.10
C GLU A 242 -4.70 5.34 25.83
N MET A 243 -4.23 5.79 24.66
CA MET A 243 -4.67 5.30 23.36
C MET A 243 -4.17 3.87 23.04
N ARG A 244 -3.19 3.35 23.80
CA ARG A 244 -2.56 2.03 23.57
C ARG A 244 -2.00 1.83 22.15
N MET A 245 -1.58 2.91 21.51
CA MET A 245 -1.05 2.91 20.15
C MET A 245 0.41 3.35 20.11
N SER A 246 1.18 2.78 19.17
CA SER A 246 2.55 3.20 18.92
C SER A 246 2.57 4.24 17.79
N PRO A 247 3.10 5.46 18.03
CA PRO A 247 3.11 6.55 17.04
C PRO A 247 4.05 6.31 15.85
N THR A 248 4.84 5.23 15.89
CA THR A 248 5.83 4.86 14.87
C THR A 248 5.48 3.56 14.17
N ASP A 249 4.29 3.00 14.42
CA ASP A 249 3.81 1.75 13.83
C ASP A 249 3.25 1.98 12.41
N LEU A 250 4.15 2.38 11.51
CA LEU A 250 3.78 2.75 10.14
C LEU A 250 3.62 1.53 9.22
N ALA A 251 4.20 0.39 9.59
CA ALA A 251 4.11 -0.88 8.87
C ALA A 251 4.12 -2.03 9.87
N ASP A 252 3.40 -3.11 9.59
CA ASP A 252 3.35 -4.29 10.50
C ASP A 252 4.70 -4.99 10.61
N LEU A 253 5.50 -4.92 9.54
CA LEU A 253 6.77 -5.59 9.40
C LEU A 253 7.86 -4.61 9.00
N SER A 254 9.08 -4.94 9.40
CA SER A 254 10.27 -4.12 9.21
C SER A 254 11.40 -4.91 8.57
N ALA A 255 12.49 -4.23 8.19
CA ALA A 255 13.69 -4.80 7.57
C ALA A 255 14.39 -5.88 8.42
N GLN A 256 14.03 -5.99 9.70
CA GLN A 256 14.46 -7.07 10.60
C GLN A 256 13.93 -8.43 10.13
N THR A 257 12.72 -8.44 9.57
CA THR A 257 12.00 -9.64 9.11
C THR A 257 11.90 -9.72 7.59
N LEU A 258 11.84 -8.56 6.93
CA LEU A 258 11.70 -8.44 5.49
C LEU A 258 13.02 -8.15 4.80
N THR A 259 13.23 -8.80 3.66
CA THR A 259 14.22 -8.45 2.65
C THR A 259 13.48 -7.90 1.43
N TYR A 260 13.73 -6.63 1.10
CA TYR A 260 13.07 -5.97 -0.03
C TYR A 260 13.80 -6.27 -1.34
N LEU A 261 13.07 -6.68 -2.36
CA LEU A 261 13.59 -7.15 -3.64
C LEU A 261 13.14 -6.24 -4.78
N ALA A 262 14.02 -6.01 -5.75
CA ALA A 262 13.68 -5.45 -7.05
C ALA A 262 13.95 -6.52 -8.12
N ASN A 263 12.93 -6.91 -8.90
CA ASN A 263 13.01 -7.98 -9.90
C ASN A 263 13.60 -9.29 -9.32
N GLY A 264 13.21 -9.65 -8.09
CA GLY A 264 13.67 -10.88 -7.41
C GLY A 264 15.14 -10.83 -6.96
N VAL A 265 15.76 -9.65 -6.98
CA VAL A 265 17.15 -9.43 -6.60
C VAL A 265 17.21 -8.57 -5.34
N THR A 266 18.08 -8.94 -4.39
CA THR A 266 18.28 -8.20 -3.14
C THR A 266 18.97 -6.86 -3.39
N PRO A 267 18.97 -5.94 -2.41
CA PRO A 267 19.68 -4.66 -2.55
C PRO A 267 21.16 -4.87 -2.83
N ALA A 268 21.79 -5.91 -2.26
CA ALA A 268 23.20 -6.22 -2.54
C ALA A 268 23.42 -6.71 -3.98
N GLY A 269 22.49 -7.49 -4.53
CA GLY A 269 22.56 -7.96 -5.91
C GLY A 269 22.33 -6.86 -6.96
N ASN A 270 21.57 -5.81 -6.61
CA ASN A 270 21.43 -4.56 -7.37
C ASN A 270 21.15 -4.77 -8.86
N TRP A 271 19.91 -5.14 -9.18
CA TRP A 271 19.47 -5.33 -10.56
C TRP A 271 19.75 -4.09 -11.44
N THR A 272 20.17 -4.30 -12.70
CA THR A 272 20.55 -3.21 -13.61
C THR A 272 19.57 -3.09 -14.80
N ALA A 273 19.02 -1.89 -14.97
CA ALA A 273 18.33 -1.44 -16.17
C ALA A 273 19.31 -0.69 -17.08
N LEU A 274 19.60 -1.24 -18.25
CA LEU A 274 20.52 -0.62 -19.19
C LEU A 274 19.87 0.54 -19.96
N PHE A 275 20.62 1.62 -20.20
CA PHE A 275 20.18 2.72 -21.06
C PHE A 275 21.28 3.29 -21.98
N LYS A 276 20.88 4.14 -22.93
CA LYS A 276 21.79 5.03 -23.68
C LYS A 276 21.57 6.47 -23.22
N ALA A 277 22.65 7.22 -22.99
CA ALA A 277 22.54 8.59 -22.51
C ALA A 277 21.64 9.44 -23.42
N GLY A 278 20.67 10.14 -22.81
CA GLY A 278 19.68 10.97 -23.49
C GLY A 278 18.45 10.23 -24.03
N GLU A 279 18.34 8.89 -23.88
CA GLU A 279 17.13 8.16 -24.28
C GLU A 279 15.99 8.37 -23.26
N ARG A 280 14.74 8.37 -23.73
CA ARG A 280 13.55 8.32 -22.88
C ARG A 280 13.31 6.89 -22.45
N VAL A 281 13.57 6.62 -21.18
CA VAL A 281 13.35 5.30 -20.58
C VAL A 281 12.03 5.31 -19.83
N ARG A 282 11.09 4.42 -20.20
CA ARG A 282 9.89 4.14 -19.42
C ARG A 282 10.19 3.04 -18.41
N LEU A 283 10.02 3.36 -17.14
CA LEU A 283 10.08 2.39 -16.05
C LEU A 283 8.64 2.03 -15.67
N ARG A 284 8.27 0.77 -15.87
CA ARG A 284 6.94 0.23 -15.54
C ARG A 284 7.02 -0.42 -14.17
N MET A 285 6.65 0.33 -13.14
CA MET A 285 6.85 -0.08 -11.76
C MET A 285 5.59 -0.74 -11.21
N VAL A 286 5.78 -1.92 -10.61
CA VAL A 286 4.73 -2.70 -9.96
C VAL A 286 5.13 -2.87 -8.50
N ASN A 287 4.24 -2.50 -7.57
CA ASN A 287 4.40 -2.91 -6.18
C ASN A 287 3.65 -4.23 -5.96
N GLY A 288 4.37 -5.34 -6.09
CA GLY A 288 3.89 -6.69 -5.79
C GLY A 288 4.42 -7.21 -4.45
N ALA A 289 4.68 -6.30 -3.50
CA ALA A 289 5.00 -6.66 -2.12
C ALA A 289 3.73 -7.04 -1.38
N GLY A 290 3.83 -8.01 -0.46
CA GLY A 290 2.69 -8.45 0.32
C GLY A 290 2.32 -7.48 1.45
N ASN A 291 3.27 -6.66 1.94
CA ASN A 291 3.00 -5.79 3.08
C ASN A 291 3.79 -4.46 3.11
N THR A 292 4.45 -4.08 2.02
CA THR A 292 5.38 -2.94 2.00
C THR A 292 4.90 -1.82 1.08
N PHE A 293 4.68 -0.63 1.66
CA PHE A 293 4.64 0.63 0.91
C PHE A 293 6.07 1.08 0.60
N TYR A 294 6.32 1.47 -0.65
CA TYR A 294 7.61 1.98 -1.09
C TYR A 294 7.53 3.45 -1.48
N ASP A 295 8.54 4.20 -1.06
CA ASP A 295 8.83 5.56 -1.51
C ASP A 295 9.96 5.49 -2.53
N VAL A 296 9.62 5.77 -3.78
CA VAL A 296 10.52 5.59 -4.92
C VAL A 296 11.07 6.93 -5.39
N ARG A 297 12.39 7.01 -5.49
CA ARG A 297 13.13 8.15 -6.03
C ARG A 297 14.36 7.72 -6.81
N ILE A 298 14.80 8.58 -7.72
CA ILE A 298 16.05 8.39 -8.48
C ILE A 298 16.88 9.67 -8.34
N PRO A 299 17.79 9.76 -7.35
CA PRO A 299 18.58 10.97 -7.13
C PRO A 299 19.29 11.42 -8.41
N GLY A 300 19.12 12.69 -8.77
CA GLY A 300 19.65 13.26 -10.01
C GLY A 300 18.71 13.14 -11.22
N LEU A 301 17.58 12.45 -11.12
CA LEU A 301 16.56 12.37 -12.17
C LEU A 301 15.16 12.70 -11.65
N LYS A 302 14.44 13.50 -12.42
CA LYS A 302 13.01 13.73 -12.20
C LYS A 302 12.20 12.57 -12.78
N LEU A 303 11.10 12.23 -12.12
CA LEU A 303 10.18 11.19 -12.52
C LEU A 303 8.98 11.83 -13.22
N LYS A 304 8.85 11.66 -14.53
CA LYS A 304 7.65 12.09 -15.26
C LYS A 304 6.64 10.96 -15.22
N VAL A 305 5.70 11.02 -14.27
CA VAL A 305 4.60 10.06 -14.15
C VAL A 305 3.69 10.25 -15.35
N VAL A 306 3.34 9.15 -16.01
CA VAL A 306 2.53 9.15 -17.24
C VAL A 306 1.35 8.21 -17.17
N HIS A 307 1.38 7.24 -16.25
CA HIS A 307 0.34 6.23 -16.15
C HIS A 307 0.34 5.59 -14.76
N VAL A 308 -0.84 5.31 -14.22
CA VAL A 308 -1.06 4.78 -12.87
C VAL A 308 -2.21 3.76 -12.92
N ASP A 309 -2.04 2.57 -12.32
CA ASP A 309 -3.04 1.47 -12.32
C ASP A 309 -3.56 1.06 -13.70
N GLY A 310 -2.68 1.00 -14.70
CA GLY A 310 -3.11 0.65 -16.06
C GLY A 310 -3.72 1.81 -16.86
N VAL A 311 -3.82 3.02 -16.30
CA VAL A 311 -4.53 4.14 -16.92
C VAL A 311 -3.57 5.31 -17.18
N ASP A 312 -3.65 5.87 -18.39
CA ASP A 312 -2.94 7.11 -18.73
C ASP A 312 -3.39 8.27 -17.84
N ILE A 313 -2.42 9.07 -17.38
CA ILE A 313 -2.67 10.31 -16.63
C ILE A 313 -2.07 11.52 -17.38
N GLU A 314 -2.56 12.72 -17.10
CA GLU A 314 -1.94 13.97 -17.54
C GLU A 314 -0.51 14.05 -16.98
N PRO A 315 0.54 14.05 -17.83
CA PRO A 315 1.89 13.83 -17.35
C PRO A 315 2.34 14.84 -16.30
N ILE A 316 2.77 14.35 -15.14
CA ILE A 316 3.24 15.18 -14.03
C ILE A 316 4.66 14.80 -13.64
N THR A 317 5.48 15.82 -13.35
CA THR A 317 6.90 15.62 -12.99
C THR A 317 7.11 15.80 -11.50
N VAL A 318 7.65 14.77 -10.86
CA VAL A 318 7.90 14.71 -9.42
C VAL A 318 9.32 14.25 -9.12
N ASP A 319 9.74 14.38 -7.86
CA ASP A 319 11.01 13.85 -7.36
C ASP A 319 10.85 12.45 -6.76
N GLU A 320 9.68 12.18 -6.18
CA GLU A 320 9.40 10.98 -5.42
C GLU A 320 7.90 10.66 -5.49
N PHE A 321 7.57 9.38 -5.35
CA PHE A 321 6.19 8.94 -5.17
C PHE A 321 6.14 7.82 -4.15
N ARG A 322 5.01 7.69 -3.45
CA ARG A 322 4.66 6.53 -2.64
C ARG A 322 3.64 5.69 -3.39
N PHE A 323 3.80 4.38 -3.33
CA PHE A 323 2.79 3.43 -3.81
C PHE A 323 2.77 2.18 -2.92
N GLY A 324 1.57 1.69 -2.63
CA GLY A 324 1.29 0.52 -1.82
C GLY A 324 1.19 -0.77 -2.63
N PRO A 325 1.12 -1.92 -1.95
CA PRO A 325 0.78 -3.20 -2.55
C PRO A 325 -0.41 -3.09 -3.51
N GLY A 326 -0.23 -3.60 -4.72
CA GLY A 326 -1.25 -3.60 -5.76
C GLY A 326 -1.39 -2.33 -6.59
N GLU A 327 -0.57 -1.30 -6.37
CA GLU A 327 -0.50 -0.14 -7.27
C GLU A 327 0.57 -0.34 -8.37
N THR A 328 0.30 0.19 -9.56
CA THR A 328 1.29 0.28 -10.64
C THR A 328 1.51 1.73 -11.04
N ILE A 329 2.78 2.12 -11.27
CA ILE A 329 3.14 3.47 -11.70
C ILE A 329 4.18 3.37 -12.82
N ASP A 330 3.89 4.00 -13.95
CA ASP A 330 4.85 4.14 -15.03
C ASP A 330 5.39 5.56 -15.07
N VAL A 331 6.71 5.67 -15.11
CA VAL A 331 7.43 6.94 -15.20
C VAL A 331 8.35 6.97 -16.41
N ILE A 332 8.47 8.13 -17.06
CA ILE A 332 9.52 8.42 -18.02
C ILE A 332 10.65 9.14 -17.31
N VAL A 333 11.87 8.69 -17.57
CA VAL A 333 13.12 9.34 -17.16
C VAL A 333 14.04 9.53 -18.36
N GLU A 334 14.88 10.56 -18.31
CA GLU A 334 15.85 10.89 -19.36
C GLU A 334 17.28 10.93 -18.77
N PRO A 335 17.90 9.77 -18.52
CA PRO A 335 19.21 9.67 -17.89
C PRO A 335 20.33 10.20 -18.80
N ARG A 336 21.29 10.93 -18.22
CA ARG A 336 22.43 11.52 -18.96
C ARG A 336 23.81 11.11 -18.43
N ASP A 337 23.94 10.97 -17.12
CA ASP A 337 25.15 10.48 -16.46
C ASP A 337 25.29 8.97 -16.66
N ASP A 338 26.41 8.39 -16.23
CA ASP A 338 26.71 6.97 -16.47
C ASP A 338 25.82 6.00 -15.69
N ALA A 339 25.36 6.40 -14.50
CA ALA A 339 24.52 5.56 -13.64
C ALA A 339 23.65 6.37 -12.67
N TYR A 340 22.50 5.81 -12.31
CA TYR A 340 21.57 6.33 -11.31
C TYR A 340 21.01 5.21 -10.43
N THR A 341 20.86 5.46 -9.14
CA THR A 341 20.25 4.48 -8.22
C THR A 341 18.73 4.66 -8.25
N ILE A 342 18.00 3.61 -8.63
CA ILE A 342 16.57 3.50 -8.35
C ILE A 342 16.42 3.04 -6.91
N PHE A 343 15.93 3.93 -6.05
CA PHE A 343 15.84 3.70 -4.61
C PHE A 343 14.37 3.61 -4.20
N ALA A 344 13.97 2.47 -3.63
CA ALA A 344 12.61 2.22 -3.16
C ALA A 344 12.66 1.95 -1.64
N GLN A 345 12.46 3.00 -0.85
CA GLN A 345 12.54 2.95 0.60
C GLN A 345 11.24 2.46 1.21
N ALA A 346 11.29 1.57 2.21
CA ALA A 346 10.09 1.21 2.94
C ALA A 346 9.53 2.42 3.73
N MET A 347 8.20 2.55 3.80
CA MET A 347 7.51 3.66 4.47
C MET A 347 7.90 3.80 5.96
N ASP A 348 8.19 2.67 6.64
CA ASP A 348 8.63 2.61 8.05
C ASP A 348 10.09 3.05 8.27
N ARG A 349 10.81 3.36 7.18
CA ARG A 349 12.20 3.82 7.15
C ARG A 349 13.23 2.81 7.65
N THR A 350 12.89 1.52 7.76
CA THR A 350 13.82 0.51 8.29
C THR A 350 14.71 -0.13 7.23
N GLY A 351 14.33 -0.07 5.96
CA GLY A 351 15.15 -0.55 4.85
C GLY A 351 14.65 -0.13 3.47
N TYR A 352 15.19 -0.75 2.43
CA TYR A 352 14.91 -0.38 1.04
C TYR A 352 15.16 -1.56 0.08
N ALA A 353 14.47 -1.54 -1.06
CA ALA A 353 14.92 -2.20 -2.29
C ALA A 353 15.74 -1.21 -3.14
N ARG A 354 16.66 -1.71 -3.96
CA ARG A 354 17.34 -0.89 -4.96
C ARG A 354 17.59 -1.61 -6.27
N ALA A 355 17.65 -0.82 -7.32
CA ALA A 355 18.14 -1.17 -8.64
C ALA A 355 19.04 -0.04 -9.17
N THR A 356 19.68 -0.24 -10.31
CA THR A 356 20.51 0.77 -10.97
C THR A 356 20.08 0.95 -12.41
N LEU A 357 19.92 2.19 -12.85
CA LEU A 357 19.98 2.55 -14.26
C LEU A 357 21.43 2.76 -14.62
N ALA A 358 21.95 2.13 -15.68
CA ALA A 358 23.32 2.37 -16.12
C ALA A 358 23.52 2.22 -17.64
N VAL A 359 24.55 2.86 -18.16
CA VAL A 359 24.94 2.70 -19.58
C VAL A 359 25.56 1.32 -19.89
N ARG A 360 25.99 0.58 -18.86
CA ARG A 360 26.52 -0.79 -18.93
C ARG A 360 26.43 -1.50 -17.59
N GLU A 361 26.50 -2.82 -17.63
CA GLU A 361 26.51 -3.67 -16.44
C GLU A 361 27.66 -3.34 -15.47
N GLY A 362 27.39 -3.53 -14.18
CA GLY A 362 28.35 -3.36 -13.08
C GLY A 362 28.64 -1.92 -12.66
N LEU A 363 28.11 -0.90 -13.35
CA LEU A 363 28.12 0.47 -12.86
C LEU A 363 27.11 0.65 -11.73
N GLN A 364 27.42 1.53 -10.78
CA GLN A 364 26.56 1.87 -9.66
C GLN A 364 26.72 3.35 -9.31
N ALA A 365 25.61 3.99 -8.96
CA ALA A 365 25.61 5.31 -8.35
C ALA A 365 25.59 5.20 -6.81
N PRO A 366 25.88 6.28 -6.07
CA PRO A 366 25.73 6.29 -4.62
C PRO A 366 24.33 5.85 -4.19
N VAL A 367 24.27 5.07 -3.12
CA VAL A 367 22.99 4.68 -2.49
C VAL A 367 22.59 5.78 -1.52
N PRO A 368 21.37 6.34 -1.63
CA PRO A 368 20.86 7.29 -0.65
C PRO A 368 20.88 6.75 0.77
N ALA A 369 21.08 7.65 1.74
CA ALA A 369 20.75 7.34 3.12
C ALA A 369 19.24 7.16 3.28
N LEU A 370 18.85 6.34 4.25
CA LEU A 370 17.46 6.26 4.70
C LEU A 370 17.04 7.62 5.29
N ASP A 371 15.87 8.11 4.87
CA ASP A 371 15.22 9.23 5.53
C ASP A 371 14.90 8.90 7.01
N PRO A 372 14.85 9.91 7.91
CA PRO A 372 14.56 9.69 9.32
C PRO A 372 13.12 9.24 9.56
N VAL A 373 12.91 8.44 10.61
CA VAL A 373 11.58 8.04 11.09
C VAL A 373 10.82 9.26 11.56
N GLN A 374 9.57 9.39 11.11
CA GLN A 374 8.63 10.41 11.59
C GLN A 374 7.52 9.76 12.42
N TRP A 375 7.01 10.50 13.40
CA TRP A 375 5.90 10.04 14.24
C TRP A 375 4.57 10.51 13.66
N LEU A 376 3.54 9.68 13.83
CA LEU A 376 2.17 10.08 13.60
C LEU A 376 1.81 11.27 14.50
N THR A 377 1.07 12.21 13.93
CA THR A 377 0.58 13.42 14.58
C THR A 377 -0.88 13.27 14.99
N MET A 378 -1.41 14.24 15.75
CA MET A 378 -2.84 14.25 16.07
C MET A 378 -3.73 14.38 14.84
N ALA A 379 -3.26 15.05 13.78
CA ALA A 379 -4.01 15.13 12.52
C ALA A 379 -4.10 13.77 11.80
N ASP A 380 -3.10 12.91 12.00
CA ASP A 380 -3.12 11.52 11.49
C ASP A 380 -4.06 10.62 12.31
N MET A 381 -4.39 11.03 13.54
CA MET A 381 -5.25 10.28 14.47
C MET A 381 -6.72 10.72 14.42
N MET A 382 -6.96 12.02 14.45
CA MET A 382 -8.29 12.60 14.67
C MET A 382 -8.80 13.39 13.47
N GLY A 383 -8.00 13.48 12.41
CA GLY A 383 -8.34 14.19 11.19
C GLY A 383 -8.25 15.71 11.34
N SER A 384 -9.20 16.40 10.71
CA SER A 384 -9.35 17.86 10.73
C SER A 384 -9.90 18.31 12.09
N MET A 385 -9.03 18.48 13.07
CA MET A 385 -9.38 19.16 14.31
C MET A 385 -9.38 20.66 14.03
N ASP A 386 -10.57 21.28 13.95
CA ASP A 386 -10.70 22.74 13.98
C ASP A 386 -10.31 23.23 15.37
N HIS A 387 -9.00 23.33 15.60
CA HIS A 387 -8.49 24.15 16.67
C HIS A 387 -8.59 25.59 16.18
N GLY A 388 -9.65 26.28 16.60
CA GLY A 388 -9.78 27.71 16.37
C GLY A 388 -8.46 28.41 16.64
N SER A 389 -7.89 29.00 15.58
CA SER A 389 -6.76 29.93 15.57
C SER A 389 -5.57 29.60 16.47
N ALA A 390 -4.58 28.89 15.91
CA ALA A 390 -3.17 29.23 16.08
C ALA A 390 -2.35 28.50 15.01
N GLU A 391 -2.15 29.19 13.89
CA GLU A 391 -1.08 28.83 12.95
C GLU A 391 0.25 28.84 13.71
N GLY A 392 1.02 27.77 13.52
CA GLY A 392 2.39 27.67 13.98
C GLY A 392 3.29 28.62 13.19
N GLU A 393 3.27 29.90 13.55
CA GLU A 393 4.44 30.76 13.36
C GLU A 393 5.30 30.71 14.64
N SER A 394 6.59 30.52 14.42
CA SER A 394 7.66 30.59 15.41
C SER A 394 7.61 31.91 16.19
N MET A 395 7.12 31.89 17.43
CA MET A 395 7.23 33.02 18.34
C MET A 395 8.60 33.01 19.04
N GLU A 396 9.49 33.87 18.54
CA GLU A 396 10.65 34.37 19.26
C GLU A 396 10.21 35.02 20.58
N MET A 397 10.59 34.44 21.71
CA MET A 397 10.34 35.02 23.03
C MET A 397 11.35 36.13 23.32
N THR A 398 11.03 37.37 22.90
CA THR A 398 11.66 38.57 23.44
C THR A 398 10.69 39.31 24.37
N ALA A 399 11.06 39.26 25.66
CA ALA A 399 10.84 40.22 26.74
C ALA A 399 9.62 41.17 26.67
N MET A 400 8.72 41.05 27.66
CA MET A 400 8.29 42.20 28.45
C MET A 400 7.94 41.79 29.89
N ALA A 401 8.62 42.44 30.83
CA ALA A 401 8.34 42.42 32.26
C ALA A 401 7.44 43.62 32.63
N GLY A 402 6.49 43.43 33.55
CA GLY A 402 5.82 44.53 34.25
C GLY A 402 4.38 44.27 34.74
N MET A 403 4.26 43.74 35.98
CA MET A 403 3.33 44.06 37.11
C MET A 403 1.93 44.70 36.89
N PRO A 404 0.97 44.63 37.86
CA PRO A 404 0.72 43.69 38.96
C PRO A 404 -0.78 43.26 39.11
N GLU A 405 -1.05 42.50 40.17
CA GLU A 405 -2.32 41.96 40.72
C GLU A 405 -3.61 42.81 40.55
N MET A 406 -4.75 42.12 40.40
CA MET A 406 -6.02 42.49 41.04
C MET A 406 -6.80 41.24 41.47
N THR A 407 -7.12 41.21 42.75
CA THR A 407 -7.95 40.23 43.46
C THR A 407 -9.43 40.57 43.31
N GLY A 408 -10.28 39.53 43.33
CA GLY A 408 -11.68 39.64 43.75
C GLY A 408 -12.74 39.30 42.69
N MET A 409 -13.33 38.12 42.78
CA MET A 409 -14.75 37.96 43.15
C MET A 409 -15.12 36.48 43.24
N ALA A 410 -15.76 36.13 44.35
CA ALA A 410 -16.25 34.80 44.69
C ALA A 410 -17.74 34.67 44.36
N GLY A 411 -18.15 33.44 44.03
CA GLY A 411 -19.47 32.89 44.37
C GLY A 411 -20.59 33.11 43.34
N MET A 412 -20.92 32.05 42.58
CA MET A 412 -22.32 31.76 42.24
C MET A 412 -22.57 30.25 42.34
N ASP A 413 -23.56 29.94 43.18
CA ASP A 413 -24.12 28.64 43.53
C ASP A 413 -25.20 28.25 42.50
N HIS A 414 -25.24 26.97 42.11
CA HIS A 414 -26.15 26.42 41.08
C HIS A 414 -27.25 25.52 41.68
N SER A 415 -27.79 25.86 42.84
CA SER A 415 -28.95 25.17 43.42
C SER A 415 -30.26 25.92 43.15
N ALA A 416 -30.83 25.79 41.93
CA ALA A 416 -32.27 25.95 41.70
C ALA A 416 -32.66 25.51 40.28
N MET A 417 -33.42 24.41 40.18
CA MET A 417 -34.65 24.27 39.39
C MET A 417 -34.92 22.77 39.15
N GLN A 418 -35.74 22.21 40.03
CA GLN A 418 -36.33 20.89 39.89
C GLN A 418 -37.74 21.07 39.31
N GLY A 419 -38.01 20.37 38.20
CA GLY A 419 -39.33 19.89 37.80
C GLY A 419 -40.20 20.81 36.94
N MET A 420 -40.41 20.44 35.67
CA MET A 420 -41.77 20.27 35.11
C MET A 420 -41.73 19.24 33.98
N ASN A 421 -42.78 18.41 33.98
CA ASN A 421 -42.93 17.17 33.23
C ASN A 421 -43.68 17.38 31.91
N HIS A 422 -43.51 16.41 31.01
CA HIS A 422 -44.12 16.17 29.70
C HIS A 422 -45.49 16.81 29.38
N GLY A 423 -45.55 17.52 28.24
CA GLY A 423 -46.78 17.92 27.56
C GLY A 423 -46.55 18.06 26.06
N ALA A 424 -47.27 17.25 25.29
CA ALA A 424 -47.27 17.09 23.83
C ALA A 424 -47.01 18.37 22.99
N MET A 425 -45.96 18.32 22.17
CA MET A 425 -45.89 19.10 20.94
C MET A 425 -46.03 18.11 19.78
N ALA A 426 -47.21 18.12 19.18
CA ALA A 426 -47.49 17.38 17.96
C ALA A 426 -46.51 17.82 16.87
N LEU A 427 -45.59 16.92 16.50
CA LEU A 427 -44.76 17.07 15.31
C LEU A 427 -45.68 16.87 14.11
N ASP A 428 -45.88 17.97 13.39
CA ASP A 428 -46.48 17.99 12.07
C ASP A 428 -45.63 17.12 11.12
N HIS A 429 -46.14 15.93 10.78
CA HIS A 429 -45.50 14.98 9.86
C HIS A 429 -45.68 15.36 8.37
N SER A 430 -46.17 16.56 8.05
CA SER A 430 -46.40 16.97 6.65
C SER A 430 -45.21 17.62 5.94
N LYS A 431 -43.99 17.55 6.51
CA LYS A 431 -42.75 18.02 5.85
C LYS A 431 -41.64 16.97 5.68
N HIS A 432 -41.99 15.70 5.49
CA HIS A 432 -41.06 14.67 5.00
C HIS A 432 -41.10 14.51 3.47
N ALA A 433 -41.15 15.62 2.75
CA ALA A 433 -40.93 15.64 1.31
C ALA A 433 -39.79 16.62 1.00
N ALA A 434 -38.72 16.06 0.42
CA ALA A 434 -37.57 16.74 -0.16
C ALA A 434 -36.56 17.41 0.82
N ALA A 435 -35.67 16.60 1.37
CA ALA A 435 -34.26 16.99 1.47
C ALA A 435 -33.43 15.97 0.66
N ALA A 436 -33.69 15.92 -0.65
CA ALA A 436 -32.71 15.39 -1.59
C ALA A 436 -31.56 16.40 -1.66
N GLY A 437 -30.65 16.36 -0.69
CA GLY A 437 -29.35 16.99 -0.86
C GLY A 437 -28.75 16.42 -2.15
N SER A 438 -28.29 17.28 -3.05
CA SER A 438 -27.75 16.79 -4.32
C SER A 438 -26.60 15.84 -4.02
N LEU A 439 -26.66 14.60 -4.52
CA LEU A 439 -25.53 13.67 -4.52
C LEU A 439 -24.37 14.17 -5.41
N ALA A 440 -24.36 15.45 -5.81
CA ALA A 440 -23.28 16.08 -6.55
C ALA A 440 -21.99 16.18 -5.71
N ILE A 441 -22.11 16.37 -4.39
CA ILE A 441 -20.96 16.47 -3.48
C ILE A 441 -21.01 15.26 -2.53
N PRO A 442 -19.87 14.59 -2.28
CA PRO A 442 -19.78 13.48 -1.32
C PRO A 442 -20.27 13.89 0.09
N SER A 443 -21.00 13.01 0.76
CA SER A 443 -21.33 13.24 2.18
C SER A 443 -20.07 13.28 3.05
N THR A 444 -19.99 14.29 3.91
CA THR A 444 -18.89 14.51 4.86
C THR A 444 -19.19 14.05 6.28
N LEU A 445 -20.46 13.73 6.59
CA LEU A 445 -20.86 13.27 7.91
C LEU A 445 -20.46 11.80 8.09
N ALA A 446 -19.58 11.53 9.06
CA ALA A 446 -19.19 10.17 9.43
C ALA A 446 -20.38 9.38 10.02
N ARG A 447 -20.53 8.12 9.61
CA ARG A 447 -21.62 7.24 10.08
C ARG A 447 -21.10 5.90 10.58
N HIS A 448 -20.68 5.88 11.83
CA HIS A 448 -20.20 4.68 12.51
C HIS A 448 -21.29 3.62 12.71
N ALA A 449 -21.04 2.40 12.24
CA ALA A 449 -21.89 1.25 12.48
C ALA A 449 -21.83 0.81 13.95
N ARG A 450 -22.92 0.20 14.45
CA ARG A 450 -22.97 -0.29 15.85
C ARG A 450 -21.87 -1.32 16.17
N THR A 451 -21.45 -2.07 15.17
CA THR A 451 -20.39 -3.09 15.25
C THR A 451 -19.01 -2.49 15.51
N GLU A 452 -18.81 -1.20 15.21
CA GLU A 452 -17.56 -0.50 15.46
C GLU A 452 -17.34 -0.14 16.93
N TYR A 453 -18.36 -0.29 17.79
CA TYR A 453 -18.25 -0.06 19.23
C TYR A 453 -17.77 -1.32 19.99
N GLY A 454 -17.26 -2.32 19.26
CA GLY A 454 -16.68 -3.55 19.80
C GLY A 454 -15.18 -3.45 20.12
N ALA A 455 -14.63 -4.55 20.61
CA ALA A 455 -13.21 -4.63 20.99
C ALA A 455 -12.24 -4.76 19.80
N SER A 456 -12.75 -4.95 18.58
CA SER A 456 -11.98 -5.06 17.34
C SER A 456 -11.63 -3.71 16.70
N THR A 457 -12.09 -2.60 17.28
CA THR A 457 -11.91 -1.25 16.76
C THR A 457 -11.29 -0.36 17.83
N ASP A 458 -10.07 0.15 17.58
CA ASP A 458 -9.34 1.03 18.50
C ASP A 458 -9.83 2.48 18.48
N MET A 459 -10.24 2.96 17.30
CA MET A 459 -10.59 4.37 17.09
C MET A 459 -11.73 4.50 16.08
N ARG A 460 -12.37 5.67 16.11
CA ARG A 460 -13.45 6.11 15.23
C ARG A 460 -13.23 7.60 14.99
N VAL A 461 -13.12 8.03 13.75
CA VAL A 461 -12.73 9.38 13.38
C VAL A 461 -13.97 10.16 12.95
N ASP A 462 -14.50 11.03 13.80
CA ASP A 462 -15.69 11.80 13.43
C ASP A 462 -15.38 12.91 12.40
N MET A 463 -14.14 13.41 12.38
CA MET A 463 -13.71 14.60 11.62
C MET A 463 -12.58 14.29 10.63
N ALA A 464 -12.70 13.22 9.86
CA ALA A 464 -11.66 12.83 8.91
C ALA A 464 -11.32 13.92 7.89
N ARG A 465 -10.04 13.98 7.52
CA ARG A 465 -9.57 14.86 6.45
C ARG A 465 -10.06 14.32 5.11
N THR A 466 -10.54 15.22 4.25
CA THR A 466 -10.92 14.88 2.88
C THR A 466 -9.86 15.27 1.85
N ASN A 467 -8.82 15.97 2.27
CA ASN A 467 -7.80 16.49 1.37
C ASN A 467 -7.02 15.35 0.68
N LEU A 468 -6.66 15.56 -0.59
CA LEU A 468 -5.98 14.58 -1.45
C LEU A 468 -4.54 15.00 -1.81
N ASP A 469 -4.13 16.19 -1.37
CA ASP A 469 -2.83 16.83 -1.61
C ASP A 469 -1.80 16.55 -0.51
N ASP A 470 -2.12 15.67 0.44
CA ASP A 470 -1.18 15.21 1.46
C ASP A 470 -0.37 14.01 0.93
N PRO A 471 0.97 14.10 0.82
CA PRO A 471 1.82 12.98 0.41
C PRO A 471 1.94 11.89 1.48
N GLY A 472 1.49 12.16 2.71
CA GLY A 472 1.50 11.22 3.83
C GLY A 472 2.76 11.28 4.69
N ILE A 473 2.72 10.51 5.78
CA ILE A 473 3.75 10.48 6.82
C ILE A 473 5.15 10.14 6.24
N GLY A 474 6.18 10.84 6.69
CA GLY A 474 7.55 10.67 6.22
C GLY A 474 7.86 11.37 4.89
N LEU A 475 6.86 11.95 4.22
CA LEU A 475 7.02 12.63 2.93
C LEU A 475 6.65 14.13 3.00
N ARG A 476 5.92 14.55 4.03
CA ARG A 476 5.65 15.96 4.32
C ARG A 476 6.96 16.72 4.59
N ASN A 477 7.11 17.88 3.96
CA ASN A 477 8.22 18.82 4.19
C ASN A 477 9.64 18.21 4.04
N ASN A 478 9.80 17.19 3.19
CA ASN A 478 11.09 16.51 2.99
C ASN A 478 11.99 17.17 1.93
N GLY A 479 11.59 18.34 1.40
CA GLY A 479 12.31 19.10 0.39
C GLY A 479 12.18 18.57 -1.04
N ARG A 480 11.31 17.59 -1.29
CA ARG A 480 11.08 16.95 -2.60
C ARG A 480 9.64 17.20 -3.07
N ARG A 481 9.42 17.26 -4.39
CA ARG A 481 8.07 17.23 -4.95
C ARG A 481 7.57 15.78 -4.93
N VAL A 482 6.60 15.49 -4.08
CA VAL A 482 6.04 14.13 -3.93
C VAL A 482 4.70 14.03 -4.65
N LEU A 483 4.47 12.96 -5.41
CA LEU A 483 3.17 12.68 -6.05
C LEU A 483 2.06 12.48 -5.00
N THR A 484 0.89 13.07 -5.24
CA THR A 484 -0.31 12.97 -4.37
C THR A 484 -1.52 12.53 -5.17
N LEU A 485 -2.62 12.16 -4.50
CA LEU A 485 -3.87 11.80 -5.19
C LEU A 485 -4.49 13.00 -5.92
N ALA A 486 -4.31 14.23 -5.40
CA ALA A 486 -4.79 15.46 -6.02
C ALA A 486 -4.09 15.77 -7.36
N ASP A 487 -2.92 15.19 -7.62
CA ASP A 487 -2.17 15.38 -8.86
C ASP A 487 -2.67 14.53 -10.02
N LEU A 488 -3.49 13.51 -9.72
CA LEU A 488 -3.86 12.50 -10.71
C LEU A 488 -5.07 12.97 -11.51
N HIS A 489 -4.85 13.12 -12.82
CA HIS A 489 -5.91 13.47 -13.76
C HIS A 489 -5.94 12.47 -14.92
N THR A 490 -7.02 11.74 -15.10
CA THR A 490 -7.22 10.86 -16.25
C THR A 490 -7.75 11.68 -17.45
N PRO A 491 -7.01 11.83 -18.56
CA PRO A 491 -7.37 12.73 -19.66
C PRO A 491 -8.67 12.35 -20.38
N SER A 492 -9.06 11.07 -20.32
CA SER A 492 -10.28 10.58 -20.96
C SER A 492 -11.57 10.95 -20.22
N GLY A 493 -11.47 11.53 -19.03
CA GLY A 493 -12.64 11.81 -18.18
C GLY A 493 -13.28 10.53 -17.60
N PRO A 494 -14.46 10.66 -16.96
CA PRO A 494 -15.16 9.52 -16.38
C PRO A 494 -15.73 8.59 -17.47
N MET A 495 -15.80 7.30 -17.19
CA MET A 495 -16.40 6.29 -18.10
C MET A 495 -17.90 6.47 -18.25
N ASP A 496 -18.54 6.95 -17.21
CA ASP A 496 -19.98 7.16 -17.14
C ASP A 496 -20.25 8.57 -16.64
N SER A 497 -21.00 9.33 -17.44
CA SER A 497 -21.34 10.72 -17.19
C SER A 497 -22.49 10.92 -16.21
N ARG A 498 -23.15 9.84 -15.79
CA ARG A 498 -24.18 9.88 -14.75
C ARG A 498 -23.57 10.29 -13.41
N GLY A 499 -24.30 11.12 -12.67
CA GLY A 499 -24.06 11.32 -11.25
C GLY A 499 -24.45 10.08 -10.44
N PRO A 500 -23.99 9.97 -9.19
CA PRO A 500 -24.33 8.83 -8.35
C PRO A 500 -25.82 8.82 -7.99
N GLU A 501 -26.37 7.62 -7.93
CA GLU A 501 -27.75 7.33 -7.55
C GLU A 501 -27.87 7.04 -6.04
N ARG A 502 -26.76 6.62 -5.40
CA ARG A 502 -26.66 6.26 -3.99
C ARG A 502 -25.23 6.38 -3.49
N GLU A 503 -25.09 6.59 -2.18
CA GLU A 503 -23.83 6.48 -1.45
C GLU A 503 -23.75 5.20 -0.62
N VAL A 504 -22.56 4.59 -0.58
CA VAL A 504 -22.18 3.56 0.39
C VAL A 504 -20.93 4.04 1.10
N GLU A 505 -21.02 4.14 2.43
CA GLU A 505 -19.90 4.45 3.29
C GLU A 505 -19.44 3.15 3.95
N LEU A 506 -18.13 2.90 3.94
CA LEU A 506 -17.49 1.83 4.71
C LEU A 506 -16.32 2.40 5.51
N HIS A 507 -16.19 1.91 6.73
CA HIS A 507 -15.15 2.28 7.67
C HIS A 507 -14.04 1.21 7.71
N LEU A 508 -12.83 1.58 7.32
CA LEU A 508 -11.64 0.77 7.54
C LEU A 508 -11.34 0.78 9.04
N THR A 509 -11.49 -0.36 9.68
CA THR A 509 -11.43 -0.48 11.14
C THR A 509 -10.39 -1.51 11.54
N GLY A 510 -9.86 -1.37 12.75
CA GLY A 510 -8.94 -2.36 13.28
C GLY A 510 -8.54 -2.09 14.72
N ASN A 511 -7.82 -3.05 15.28
CA ASN A 511 -7.22 -2.98 16.60
C ASN A 511 -5.75 -3.40 16.49
N MET A 512 -4.85 -2.48 16.77
CA MET A 512 -3.40 -2.69 16.70
C MET A 512 -2.93 -3.63 17.82
N GLU A 513 -3.50 -3.56 19.02
CA GLU A 513 -3.11 -4.43 20.15
C GLU A 513 -3.45 -5.91 19.87
N ARG A 514 -4.61 -6.16 19.27
CA ARG A 514 -5.17 -7.49 18.98
C ARG A 514 -4.91 -7.98 17.56
N TYR A 515 -4.34 -7.10 16.73
CA TYR A 515 -4.13 -7.33 15.31
C TYR A 515 -5.40 -7.84 14.60
N THR A 516 -6.49 -7.10 14.77
CA THR A 516 -7.76 -7.36 14.07
C THR A 516 -7.97 -6.29 13.03
N TRP A 517 -8.43 -6.69 11.85
CA TRP A 517 -8.60 -5.79 10.70
C TRP A 517 -9.94 -6.09 10.05
N SER A 518 -10.72 -5.06 9.78
CA SER A 518 -12.11 -5.22 9.37
C SER A 518 -12.64 -4.04 8.56
N LEU A 519 -13.82 -4.23 7.98
CA LEU A 519 -14.67 -3.15 7.49
C LEU A 519 -15.86 -3.03 8.45
N ASP A 520 -16.27 -1.81 8.84
CA ASP A 520 -17.37 -1.51 9.77
C ASP A 520 -17.34 -2.33 11.09
N GLY A 521 -16.14 -2.62 11.62
CA GLY A 521 -15.94 -3.44 12.82
C GLY A 521 -16.20 -4.94 12.66
N LEU A 522 -16.47 -5.43 11.44
CA LEU A 522 -16.73 -6.84 11.13
C LEU A 522 -15.67 -7.44 10.20
N GLU A 523 -14.98 -8.47 10.68
CA GLU A 523 -14.09 -9.32 9.88
C GLU A 523 -14.88 -10.12 8.82
N PHE A 524 -14.26 -10.46 7.69
CA PHE A 524 -14.93 -11.10 6.55
C PHE A 524 -15.84 -12.29 6.90
N GLY A 525 -15.38 -13.21 7.75
CA GLY A 525 -16.16 -14.37 8.18
C GLY A 525 -17.42 -14.06 9.00
N ASN A 526 -17.56 -12.84 9.51
CA ASN A 526 -18.73 -12.35 10.25
C ASN A 526 -19.54 -11.31 9.45
N SER A 527 -19.08 -10.94 8.27
CA SER A 527 -19.67 -9.87 7.47
C SER A 527 -20.66 -10.39 6.43
N THR A 528 -21.59 -9.52 6.02
CA THR A 528 -22.46 -9.78 4.87
C THR A 528 -21.91 -9.10 3.61
N PRO A 529 -22.24 -9.62 2.41
CA PRO A 529 -21.82 -8.98 1.18
C PRO A 529 -22.36 -7.54 1.02
N VAL A 530 -21.58 -6.70 0.34
CA VAL A 530 -22.00 -5.37 -0.10
C VAL A 530 -22.72 -5.52 -1.44
N HIS A 531 -23.98 -5.10 -1.50
CA HIS A 531 -24.79 -5.25 -2.70
C HIS A 531 -24.74 -4.00 -3.56
N PHE A 532 -24.36 -4.18 -4.83
CA PHE A 532 -24.50 -3.20 -5.90
C PHE A 532 -25.59 -3.66 -6.86
N ARG A 533 -26.50 -2.74 -7.20
CA ARG A 533 -27.54 -3.02 -8.20
C ARG A 533 -26.91 -2.95 -9.57
N HIS A 534 -27.16 -3.94 -10.40
CA HIS A 534 -26.59 -3.98 -11.75
C HIS A 534 -26.93 -2.69 -12.54
N ASN A 535 -25.90 -2.11 -13.16
CA ASN A 535 -25.89 -0.82 -13.89
C ASN A 535 -26.14 0.45 -13.05
N GLU A 536 -26.22 0.37 -11.72
CA GLU A 536 -26.27 1.59 -10.90
C GLU A 536 -24.93 2.31 -10.91
N ARG A 537 -24.98 3.65 -10.89
CA ARG A 537 -23.80 4.49 -10.64
C ARG A 537 -23.78 4.83 -9.15
N LEU A 538 -22.80 4.33 -8.43
CA LEU A 538 -22.72 4.42 -6.97
C LEU A 538 -21.51 5.24 -6.55
N ARG A 539 -21.68 6.09 -5.54
CA ARG A 539 -20.54 6.66 -4.83
C ARG A 539 -20.18 5.79 -3.65
N VAL A 540 -18.93 5.36 -3.62
CA VAL A 540 -18.32 4.73 -2.45
C VAL A 540 -17.56 5.80 -1.68
N ILE A 541 -17.69 5.77 -0.36
CA ILE A 541 -16.88 6.55 0.58
C ILE A 541 -16.13 5.57 1.47
N LEU A 542 -14.80 5.70 1.49
CA LEU A 542 -13.93 4.97 2.41
C LEU A 542 -13.44 5.90 3.50
N HIS A 543 -13.67 5.48 4.74
CA HIS A 543 -13.28 6.21 5.93
C HIS A 543 -12.22 5.41 6.69
N ASN A 544 -11.00 5.93 6.83
CA ASN A 544 -9.95 5.24 7.57
C ASN A 544 -9.98 5.58 9.07
N ASP A 545 -10.55 4.69 9.86
CA ASP A 545 -10.57 4.72 11.33
C ASP A 545 -9.38 3.95 11.93
N THR A 546 -8.21 4.02 11.29
CA THR A 546 -7.00 3.36 11.78
C THR A 546 -5.78 4.26 11.62
N MET A 547 -4.67 3.82 12.19
CA MET A 547 -3.37 4.50 12.12
C MET A 547 -2.48 4.06 10.96
N MET A 548 -2.98 3.17 10.11
CA MET A 548 -2.22 2.66 8.98
C MET A 548 -2.84 3.09 7.66
N THR A 549 -1.99 3.29 6.65
CA THR A 549 -2.45 3.49 5.28
C THR A 549 -2.88 2.14 4.70
N HIS A 550 -4.09 2.06 4.14
CA HIS A 550 -4.61 0.83 3.55
C HIS A 550 -4.79 0.99 2.03
N PRO A 551 -4.11 0.18 1.19
CA PRO A 551 -4.33 0.15 -0.24
C PRO A 551 -5.58 -0.70 -0.54
N MET A 552 -6.73 -0.06 -0.73
CA MET A 552 -8.00 -0.75 -0.94
C MET A 552 -8.20 -1.10 -2.41
N HIS A 553 -8.36 -2.39 -2.71
CA HIS A 553 -8.51 -2.92 -4.06
C HIS A 553 -9.90 -3.53 -4.27
N LEU A 554 -10.64 -3.00 -5.26
CA LEU A 554 -11.94 -3.53 -5.70
C LEU A 554 -11.74 -4.30 -7.00
N HIS A 555 -12.17 -5.57 -7.02
CA HIS A 555 -12.08 -6.41 -8.21
C HIS A 555 -13.19 -6.09 -9.22
N GLY A 556 -12.94 -6.39 -10.50
CA GLY A 556 -13.94 -6.48 -11.57
C GLY A 556 -14.52 -5.15 -12.07
N MET A 557 -14.29 -4.04 -11.38
CA MET A 557 -14.83 -2.72 -11.69
C MET A 557 -13.76 -1.64 -11.47
N TRP A 558 -13.97 -0.47 -12.08
CA TRP A 558 -13.10 0.69 -11.89
C TRP A 558 -13.60 1.58 -10.74
N SER A 559 -12.65 2.15 -10.01
CA SER A 559 -12.87 3.21 -9.02
C SER A 559 -12.50 4.55 -9.64
N GLU A 560 -13.48 5.41 -9.86
CA GLU A 560 -13.29 6.76 -10.42
C GLU A 560 -13.20 7.77 -9.27
N LEU A 561 -11.96 8.02 -8.80
CA LEU A 561 -11.63 8.90 -7.68
C LEU A 561 -12.21 10.30 -7.88
N GLU A 562 -12.86 10.81 -6.84
CA GLU A 562 -13.41 12.16 -6.80
C GLU A 562 -12.56 13.06 -5.89
N SER A 563 -12.49 14.34 -6.25
CA SER A 563 -12.07 15.40 -5.34
C SER A 563 -13.10 15.62 -4.22
N PRO A 564 -12.76 16.37 -3.15
CA PRO A 564 -13.69 16.65 -2.06
C PRO A 564 -14.97 17.38 -2.50
N ASP A 565 -14.92 18.13 -3.61
CA ASP A 565 -16.06 18.81 -4.21
C ASP A 565 -16.83 17.96 -5.25
N GLY A 566 -16.51 16.66 -5.37
CA GLY A 566 -17.23 15.70 -6.21
C GLY A 566 -16.83 15.72 -7.70
N LYS A 567 -15.66 16.28 -8.05
CA LYS A 567 -15.16 16.24 -9.43
C LYS A 567 -14.33 15.00 -9.67
N PHE A 568 -14.53 14.38 -10.82
CA PHE A 568 -13.68 13.28 -11.28
C PHE A 568 -12.21 13.73 -11.36
N LEU A 569 -11.32 12.91 -10.82
CA LEU A 569 -9.86 13.08 -10.89
C LEU A 569 -9.24 11.98 -11.75
N ALA A 570 -9.24 10.75 -11.25
CA ALA A 570 -8.53 9.65 -11.88
C ALA A 570 -9.28 8.33 -11.77
N ARG A 571 -9.11 7.48 -12.77
CA ARG A 571 -9.55 6.08 -12.73
C ARG A 571 -8.46 5.20 -12.12
N ARG A 572 -8.81 4.41 -11.12
CA ARG A 572 -7.91 3.60 -10.29
C ARG A 572 -8.54 2.22 -10.06
N HIS A 573 -7.72 1.21 -9.77
CA HIS A 573 -8.21 -0.08 -9.26
C HIS A 573 -7.78 -0.32 -7.81
N THR A 574 -6.74 0.37 -7.35
CA THR A 574 -6.25 0.35 -5.96
C THR A 574 -6.14 1.78 -5.45
N LEU A 575 -6.74 2.06 -4.29
CA LEU A 575 -6.75 3.39 -3.67
C LEU A 575 -6.13 3.35 -2.28
N PRO A 576 -4.99 4.01 -2.04
CA PRO A 576 -4.42 4.14 -0.70
C PRO A 576 -5.24 5.15 0.11
N VAL A 577 -5.74 4.71 1.27
CA VAL A 577 -6.47 5.55 2.21
C VAL A 577 -5.58 5.80 3.42
N GLN A 578 -5.13 7.02 3.61
CA GLN A 578 -4.25 7.41 4.71
C GLN A 578 -4.99 7.44 6.07
N PRO A 579 -4.27 7.42 7.21
CA PRO A 579 -4.86 7.57 8.53
C PRO A 579 -5.73 8.83 8.66
N ALA A 580 -6.89 8.66 9.30
CA ALA A 580 -7.89 9.71 9.49
C ALA A 580 -8.27 10.45 8.20
N GLN A 581 -8.23 9.74 7.06
CA GLN A 581 -8.62 10.25 5.75
C GLN A 581 -9.96 9.64 5.32
N ARG A 582 -10.77 10.46 4.66
CA ARG A 582 -12.00 10.08 3.98
C ARG A 582 -11.84 10.37 2.49
N ILE A 583 -11.94 9.33 1.65
CA ILE A 583 -11.92 9.47 0.20
C ILE A 583 -13.24 8.99 -0.41
N SER A 584 -13.60 9.53 -1.57
CA SER A 584 -14.78 9.10 -2.33
C SER A 584 -14.42 8.77 -3.77
N PHE A 585 -15.12 7.80 -4.34
CA PHE A 585 -14.98 7.43 -5.74
C PHE A 585 -16.30 6.90 -6.29
N LEU A 586 -16.49 7.05 -7.60
CA LEU A 586 -17.64 6.49 -8.31
C LEU A 586 -17.32 5.10 -8.86
N VAL A 587 -18.31 4.21 -8.79
CA VAL A 587 -18.29 2.87 -9.38
C VAL A 587 -19.51 2.74 -10.28
N THR A 588 -19.31 2.21 -11.49
CA THR A 588 -20.43 1.72 -12.32
C THR A 588 -20.51 0.22 -12.13
N ALA A 589 -21.62 -0.27 -11.58
CA ALA A 589 -21.79 -1.69 -11.28
C ALA A 589 -22.20 -2.48 -12.54
N ASP A 590 -21.33 -2.49 -13.55
CA ASP A 590 -21.56 -3.11 -14.87
C ASP A 590 -21.05 -4.57 -14.97
N ALA A 591 -20.34 -5.05 -13.94
CA ALA A 591 -19.77 -6.38 -13.89
C ALA A 591 -20.62 -7.33 -13.02
N LEU A 592 -21.58 -8.04 -13.61
CA LEU A 592 -22.40 -9.04 -12.91
C LEU A 592 -21.53 -10.13 -12.25
N GLY A 593 -21.83 -10.46 -10.99
CA GLY A 593 -21.15 -11.55 -10.28
C GLY A 593 -20.80 -11.24 -8.83
N ARG A 594 -19.86 -12.03 -8.32
CA ARG A 594 -19.32 -11.94 -6.96
C ARG A 594 -17.87 -11.50 -7.06
N TRP A 595 -17.51 -10.43 -6.36
CA TRP A 595 -16.21 -9.77 -6.45
C TRP A 595 -15.59 -9.62 -5.07
N ALA A 596 -14.26 -9.65 -5.01
CA ALA A 596 -13.52 -9.34 -3.81
C ALA A 596 -13.32 -7.83 -3.68
N TRP A 597 -13.35 -7.32 -2.44
CA TRP A 597 -12.95 -5.97 -2.12
C TRP A 597 -12.20 -5.98 -0.79
N HIS A 598 -10.91 -5.64 -0.80
CA HIS A 598 -10.07 -5.83 0.38
C HIS A 598 -8.90 -4.86 0.46
N CYS A 599 -8.31 -4.79 1.66
CA CYS A 599 -7.00 -4.19 1.83
C CYS A 599 -5.94 -5.09 1.18
N HIS A 600 -5.03 -4.51 0.41
CA HIS A 600 -3.94 -5.24 -0.26
C HIS A 600 -2.68 -5.37 0.62
N LEU A 601 -2.77 -5.02 1.91
CA LEU A 601 -1.83 -5.54 2.91
C LEU A 601 -2.26 -6.95 3.27
N MET A 602 -1.47 -7.95 2.90
CA MET A 602 -1.91 -9.36 2.92
C MET A 602 -2.23 -9.86 4.33
N PHE A 603 -1.54 -9.38 5.37
CA PHE A 603 -1.90 -9.72 6.74
C PHE A 603 -3.21 -9.07 7.20
N HIS A 604 -3.57 -7.89 6.67
CA HIS A 604 -4.85 -7.25 6.94
C HIS A 604 -5.99 -7.95 6.21
N MET A 605 -5.75 -8.36 4.96
CA MET A 605 -6.66 -9.17 4.16
C MET A 605 -6.99 -10.47 4.90
N ASP A 606 -5.96 -11.24 5.30
CA ASP A 606 -6.11 -12.53 5.98
C ASP A 606 -6.76 -12.39 7.37
N ALA A 607 -6.48 -11.29 8.08
CA ALA A 607 -7.14 -10.96 9.35
C ALA A 607 -8.61 -10.55 9.22
N GLY A 608 -9.08 -10.18 8.01
CA GLY A 608 -10.50 -9.96 7.76
C GLY A 608 -10.90 -8.58 7.21
N MET A 609 -9.96 -7.70 6.83
CA MET A 609 -10.27 -6.44 6.12
C MET A 609 -10.61 -6.72 4.66
N PHE A 610 -11.72 -7.41 4.49
CA PHE A 610 -12.19 -7.97 3.24
C PHE A 610 -13.72 -7.98 3.23
N ARG A 611 -14.30 -7.71 2.06
CA ARG A 611 -15.72 -7.84 1.76
C ARG A 611 -15.92 -8.58 0.45
N GLU A 612 -17.00 -9.34 0.41
CA GLU A 612 -17.60 -9.76 -0.85
C GLU A 612 -18.49 -8.63 -1.35
N VAL A 613 -18.39 -8.32 -2.64
CA VAL A 613 -19.31 -7.44 -3.35
C VAL A 613 -20.15 -8.29 -4.31
N VAL A 614 -21.47 -8.13 -4.27
CA VAL A 614 -22.40 -8.81 -5.16
C VAL A 614 -23.06 -7.79 -6.07
N VAL A 615 -22.85 -7.95 -7.38
CA VAL A 615 -23.52 -7.17 -8.42
C VAL A 615 -24.67 -8.00 -8.98
N SER A 616 -25.91 -7.56 -8.77
CA SER A 616 -27.13 -8.30 -9.11
C SER A 616 -28.28 -7.43 -9.59
#